data_AF-A0A958ATP8-F1
#
_entry.id   AF-A0A958ATP8-F1
#
_cell.length_a   1.000
_cell.length_b   1.000
_cell.length_c   1.000
_cell.angle_alpha   90.00
_cell.angle_beta   90.00
_cell.angle_gamma   90.00
#
_symmetry.space_group_name_H-M   'P 1'
#
loop_
_entity.id
_entity.type
_entity.pdbx_description
1 polymer ?
#
loop_
_entity_poly.entity_id
_entity_poly.type
_entity_poly.pdbx_seq_one_letter_code
_entity_poly.pdbx_strand_id
1 'polypeptide(L)'
;GQGACQAIEDGLVLARCLKASSDIPLALQLYQTKRLNRANKIVNTSHFIGTIGQLEKPLACRLRNFVAKITPASRQLQQIDWVAGYEIE
;
A
#
# COMPACT_ATOMS: atom_id res chain seq x y z
N GLY A 1 -7.03 -2.63 -5.17
CA GLY A 1 -5.99 -3.57 -5.61
C GLY A 1 -4.83 -2.77 -6.18
N GLN A 2 -3.71 -2.72 -5.47
CA GLN A 2 -2.54 -1.90 -5.82
C GLN A 2 -1.35 -2.71 -6.33
N GLY A 3 -1.49 -4.04 -6.47
CA GLY A 3 -0.36 -4.91 -6.84
C GLY A 3 0.30 -4.54 -8.16
N ALA A 4 -0.48 -4.23 -9.20
CA ALA A 4 0.05 -3.81 -10.50
C ALA A 4 0.79 -2.46 -10.41
N CYS A 5 0.22 -1.47 -9.70
CA CYS A 5 0.89 -0.20 -9.47
C CYS A 5 2.21 -0.40 -8.71
N GLN A 6 2.21 -1.22 -7.65
CA GLN A 6 3.42 -1.55 -6.91
C GLN A 6 4.50 -2.19 -7.78
N ALA A 7 4.14 -3.10 -8.70
CA ALA A 7 5.11 -3.69 -9.63
C ALA A 7 5.72 -2.66 -10.60
N ILE A 8 4.92 -1.69 -11.05
CA ILE A 8 5.42 -0.57 -11.88
C ILE A 8 6.36 0.33 -11.07
N GLU A 9 5.97 0.68 -9.83
CA GLU A 9 6.80 1.43 -8.89
C GLU A 9 8.15 0.70 -8.63
N ASP A 10 8.09 -0.62 -8.43
CA ASP A 10 9.26 -1.47 -8.19
C ASP A 10 10.21 -1.46 -9.40
N GLY A 11 9.67 -1.61 -10.61
CA GLY A 11 10.47 -1.55 -11.85
C GLY A 11 11.20 -0.23 -12.02
N LEU A 12 10.55 0.90 -11.74
CA LEU A 12 11.17 2.23 -11.81
C LEU A 12 12.30 2.40 -10.78
N VAL A 13 12.04 2.04 -9.51
CA VAL A 13 13.04 2.21 -8.45
C VAL A 13 14.23 1.26 -8.65
N LEU A 14 13.96 0.01 -9.07
CA LEU A 14 15.03 -0.95 -9.37
C LEU A 14 15.93 -0.44 -10.50
N ALA A 15 15.35 0.09 -11.58
CA ALA A 15 16.11 0.68 -12.68
C ALA A 15 16.99 1.86 -12.22
N ARG A 16 16.46 2.74 -11.35
CA ARG A 16 17.24 3.84 -10.76
C ARG A 16 18.39 3.34 -9.88
N CYS A 17 18.16 2.34 -9.04
CA CYS A 17 19.19 1.75 -8.18
C CYS A 17 20.30 1.05 -8.98
N LEU A 18 19.94 0.28 -10.01
CA LEU A 18 20.91 -0.36 -10.92
C LEU A 18 21.72 0.66 -11.73
N LYS A 19 21.14 1.82 -12.06
CA LYS A 19 21.88 2.91 -12.69
C LYS A 19 22.85 3.61 -11.74
N ALA A 20 22.55 3.64 -10.44
CA ALA A 20 23.34 4.34 -9.43
C ALA A 20 24.57 3.54 -8.95
N SER A 21 24.58 2.22 -9.11
CA SER A 21 25.66 1.34 -8.67
C SER A 21 25.87 0.17 -9.63
N SER A 22 27.12 -0.09 -10.03
CA SER A 22 27.51 -1.29 -10.78
C SER A 22 27.66 -2.54 -9.89
N ASP A 23 27.74 -2.37 -8.57
CA ASP A 23 27.65 -3.47 -7.60
C ASP A 23 26.17 -3.86 -7.45
N ILE A 24 25.84 -5.05 -7.99
CA ILE A 24 24.48 -5.59 -8.03
C ILE A 24 23.93 -5.87 -6.62
N PRO A 25 24.64 -6.60 -5.73
CA PRO A 25 24.24 -6.73 -4.33
C PRO A 25 23.89 -5.39 -3.67
N LEU A 26 24.74 -4.37 -3.84
CA LEU A 26 24.49 -3.05 -3.26
C LEU A 26 23.25 -2.37 -3.87
N ALA A 27 23.08 -2.45 -5.19
CA ALA A 27 21.90 -1.89 -5.87
C ALA A 27 20.59 -2.54 -5.41
N LEU A 28 20.59 -3.86 -5.21
CA LEU A 28 19.42 -4.59 -4.72
C LEU A 28 19.09 -4.24 -3.26
N GLN A 29 20.12 -4.05 -2.40
CA GLN A 29 19.90 -3.57 -1.03
C GLN A 29 19.29 -2.17 -1.01
N LEU A 30 19.78 -1.25 -1.85
CA LEU A 30 19.21 0.10 -1.97
C LEU A 30 17.76 0.07 -2.44
N TYR A 31 17.45 -0.75 -3.46
CA TYR A 31 16.08 -0.99 -3.92
C TYR A 31 15.18 -1.49 -2.78
N GLN A 32 15.62 -2.54 -2.07
CA GLN A 32 14.86 -3.13 -0.97
C GLN A 32 14.59 -2.08 0.12
N THR A 33 15.59 -1.29 0.50
CA THR A 33 15.46 -0.28 1.55
C THR A 33 14.44 0.80 1.16
N LYS A 34 14.39 1.19 -0.12
CA LYS A 34 13.44 2.18 -0.66
C LYS A 34 11.99 1.65 -0.75
N ARG A 35 11.80 0.37 -1.07
CA ARG A 35 10.47 -0.19 -1.40
C ARG A 35 9.81 -1.00 -0.29
N LEU A 36 10.59 -1.65 0.59
CA LEU A 36 10.08 -2.61 1.58
C LEU A 36 8.98 -2.02 2.47
N ASN A 37 9.20 -0.82 3.03
CA ASN A 37 8.24 -0.18 3.92
C ASN A 37 6.92 0.14 3.20
N ARG A 38 7.01 0.66 1.96
CA ARG A 38 5.85 1.03 1.15
C ARG A 38 5.05 -0.19 0.72
N ALA A 39 5.72 -1.20 0.18
CA ALA A 39 5.09 -2.46 -0.24
C ALA A 39 4.39 -3.15 0.94
N ASN A 40 5.07 -3.28 2.09
CA ASN A 40 4.50 -3.91 3.28
C ASN A 40 3.29 -3.13 3.82
N LYS A 41 3.34 -1.79 3.83
CA LYS A 41 2.22 -0.97 4.28
C LYS A 41 0.98 -1.20 3.41
N ILE A 42 1.13 -1.30 2.09
CA ILE A 42 0.03 -1.59 1.17
C ILE A 42 -0.53 -3.00 1.38
N VAL A 43 0.34 -4.01 1.51
CA VAL A 43 -0.08 -5.40 1.73
C VAL A 43 -0.85 -5.52 3.04
N ASN A 44 -0.29 -5.00 4.14
CA ASN A 44 -0.92 -5.07 5.46
C ASN A 44 -2.25 -4.32 5.50
N THR A 45 -2.32 -3.14 4.87
CA THR A 45 -3.57 -2.37 4.79
C THR A 45 -4.63 -3.10 3.96
N SER A 46 -4.23 -3.66 2.82
CA SER A 46 -5.13 -4.44 1.96
C SER A 46 -5.66 -5.68 2.68
N HIS A 47 -4.78 -6.39 3.39
CA HIS A 47 -5.15 -7.55 4.20
C HIS A 47 -6.16 -7.16 5.28
N PHE A 48 -5.86 -6.12 6.07
CA PHE A 48 -6.76 -5.63 7.11
C PHE A 48 -8.15 -5.25 6.57
N ILE A 49 -8.21 -4.48 5.49
CA ILE A 49 -9.47 -4.09 4.85
C ILE A 49 -10.22 -5.33 4.36
N GLY A 50 -9.52 -6.29 3.74
CA GLY A 50 -10.09 -7.56 3.30
C GLY A 50 -10.70 -8.37 4.43
N THR A 51 -9.97 -8.52 5.54
CA THR A 51 -10.45 -9.23 6.74
C THR A 51 -11.70 -8.57 7.33
N ILE A 52 -11.73 -7.24 7.45
CA ILE A 52 -12.92 -6.51 7.94
C ILE A 52 -14.09 -6.61 6.96
N GLY A 53 -13.81 -6.59 5.66
CA GLY A 53 -14.80 -6.76 4.60
C GLY A 53 -15.49 -8.13 4.64
N GLN A 54 -14.76 -9.18 5.01
CA GLN A 54 -15.24 -10.56 5.10
C GLN A 54 -15.76 -10.98 6.48
N LEU A 55 -15.98 -10.05 7.41
CA LEU A 55 -16.66 -10.37 8.67
C LEU A 55 -18.10 -10.84 8.40
N GLU A 56 -18.47 -12.00 8.94
CA GLU A 56 -19.80 -12.60 8.74
C GLU A 56 -20.69 -12.53 9.99
N LYS A 57 -20.12 -12.30 11.17
CA LYS A 57 -20.88 -12.27 12.43
C LYS A 57 -21.88 -11.10 12.41
N PRO A 58 -23.18 -11.32 12.68
CA PRO A 58 -24.23 -10.29 12.54
C PRO A 58 -23.94 -8.98 13.29
N LEU A 59 -23.44 -9.08 14.53
CA LEU A 59 -23.08 -7.89 15.32
C LEU A 59 -21.87 -7.14 14.73
N ALA A 60 -20.88 -7.85 14.23
CA ALA A 60 -19.70 -7.26 13.59
C ALA A 60 -20.08 -6.57 12.27
N CYS A 61 -20.98 -7.17 11.48
CA CYS A 61 -21.54 -6.56 10.27
C CYS A 61 -22.31 -5.27 10.58
N ARG A 62 -23.15 -5.27 11.63
CA ARG A 62 -23.90 -4.07 12.04
C ARG A 62 -22.96 -2.94 12.46
N LEU A 63 -21.94 -3.26 13.26
CA LEU A 63 -20.92 -2.29 13.68
C LEU A 63 -20.15 -1.73 12.47
N ARG A 64 -19.64 -2.60 11.59
CA ARG A 64 -18.93 -2.20 10.36
C ARG A 64 -19.78 -1.27 9.50
N ASN A 65 -21.03 -1.63 9.25
CA ASN A 65 -21.95 -0.84 8.43
C ASN A 65 -22.27 0.51 9.09
N PHE A 66 -22.44 0.53 10.42
CA PHE A 66 -22.65 1.78 11.16
C PHE A 66 -21.42 2.69 11.08
N VAL A 67 -20.22 2.16 11.34
CA VAL A 67 -18.96 2.90 11.22
C VAL A 67 -18.78 3.46 9.81
N ALA A 68 -19.03 2.64 8.78
CA ALA A 68 -18.97 3.08 7.39
C ALA A 68 -19.94 4.23 7.08
N LYS A 69 -21.14 4.19 7.67
CA LYS A 69 -22.18 5.22 7.46
C LYS A 69 -21.87 6.55 8.16
N ILE A 70 -21.23 6.51 9.33
CA ILE A 70 -20.88 7.72 10.10
C ILE A 70 -19.50 8.29 9.72
N THR A 71 -18.70 7.55 8.95
CA THR A 71 -17.38 8.02 8.52
C THR A 71 -17.55 9.12 7.47
N PRO A 72 -17.03 10.34 7.72
CA PRO A 72 -17.13 11.43 6.75
C PRO A 72 -16.40 11.08 5.44
N ALA A 73 -16.99 11.46 4.30
CA ALA A 73 -16.41 11.24 2.98
C ALA A 73 -14.99 11.83 2.83
N SER A 74 -14.70 12.93 3.54
CA SER A 74 -13.37 13.54 3.59
C SER A 74 -12.30 12.61 4.18
N ARG A 75 -12.62 11.82 5.21
CA ARG A 75 -11.69 10.83 5.77
C ARG A 75 -11.51 9.62 4.85
N GLN A 76 -12.54 9.25 4.11
CA GLN A 76 -12.44 8.22 3.07
C GLN A 76 -11.49 8.64 1.94
N LEU A 77 -11.54 9.90 1.52
CA LEU A 77 -10.63 10.44 0.50
C LEU A 77 -9.19 10.54 1.01
N GLN A 78 -8.98 10.97 2.25
CA GLN A 78 -7.63 11.00 2.88
C GLN A 78 -6.98 9.60 2.96
N GLN A 79 -7.77 8.53 3.09
CA GLN A 79 -7.24 7.16 3.08
C GLN A 79 -6.69 6.73 1.72
N ILE A 80 -7.10 7.40 0.63
CA ILE A 80 -6.60 7.14 -0.73
C ILE A 80 -5.34 7.97 -0.99
N ASP A 81 -5.19 9.11 -0.32
CA ASP A 81 -4.15 10.10 -0.63
C ASP A 81 -2.73 9.55 -0.48
N TRP A 82 -2.45 8.81 0.59
CA TRP A 82 -1.14 8.15 0.75
C TRP A 82 -0.90 6.99 -0.24
N VAL A 83 -1.95 6.49 -0.89
CA VAL A 83 -1.85 5.45 -1.92
C VAL A 83 -1.64 6.07 -3.30
N ALA A 84 -2.47 7.04 -3.66
CA ALA A 84 -2.53 7.65 -4.99
C ALA A 84 -1.58 8.84 -5.17
N GLY A 85 -1.32 9.62 -4.11
CA GLY A 85 -0.38 10.74 -4.08
C GLY A 85 1.05 10.35 -3.72
N TYR A 86 1.40 9.06 -3.82
CA TYR A 86 2.76 8.62 -3.53
C TYR A 86 3.69 8.95 -4.70
N GLU A 87 4.64 9.84 -4.46
CA GLU A 87 5.68 10.17 -5.43
C GLU A 87 6.96 9.35 -5.17
N ILE A 88 7.55 8.84 -6.24
CA ILE A 88 8.81 8.10 -6.18
C ILE A 88 9.96 9.09 -6.34
N GLU A 89 10.63 9.38 -5.23
CA GLU A 89 11.93 10.08 -5.20
C GLU A 89 13.06 9.23 -5.78
#